data_AF-A0A357Z1M9-F1
#
_entry.id   AF-A0A357Z1M9-F1
#
_cell.length_a   1.000
_cell.length_b   1.000
_cell.length_c   1.000
_cell.angle_alpha   90.00
_cell.angle_beta   90.00
_cell.angle_gamma   90.00
#
_symmetry.space_group_name_H-M   'P 1'
#
loop_
_entity.id
_entity.type
_entity.pdbx_description
1 polymer ?
#
loop_
_entity_poly.entity_id
_entity_poly.type
_entity_poly.pdbx_seq_one_letter_code
_entity_poly.pdbx_strand_id
1 'polypeptide(L)' 'MALTEKELSAIEDQLASEQTMVTKLKAYAQLCTDQVLRQKCDDAAQKHQSHFDRLMGFLN' A
#
# COMPACT_ATOMS: atom_id res chain seq x y z
N MET A 1 -7.28 24.13 2.13
CA MET A 1 -6.95 23.99 3.57
C MET A 1 -5.58 23.35 3.64
N ALA A 2 -4.64 23.92 4.40
CA ALA A 2 -3.34 23.30 4.60
C ALA A 2 -3.47 22.16 5.62
N LEU A 3 -2.77 21.04 5.38
CA LEU A 3 -2.67 19.96 6.36
C LEU A 3 -1.92 20.44 7.59
N THR A 4 -2.35 20.00 8.77
CA THR A 4 -1.60 20.17 10.00
C THR A 4 -0.38 19.26 10.03
N GLU A 5 0.62 19.59 10.86
CA GLU A 5 1.82 18.74 11.04
C GLU A 5 1.45 17.31 11.47
N LYS A 6 0.42 17.16 12.31
CA LYS A 6 -0.05 15.86 12.76
C LYS A 6 -0.67 15.05 11.62
N GLU A 7 -1.42 15.69 10.73
CA GLU A 7 -1.99 15.03 9.56
C GLU A 7 -0.89 14.66 8.55
N LEU A 8 0.13 15.50 8.38
CA LEU A 8 1.28 15.20 7.54
C LEU A 8 2.03 13.96 8.05
N SER A 9 2.39 13.94 9.34
CA SER A 9 3.07 12.78 9.95
C SER A 9 2.22 11.51 9.87
N ALA A 10 0.90 11.60 10.05
CA ALA A 10 0.02 10.45 9.89
C ALA A 10 -0.02 9.92 8.45
N ILE A 11 0.04 10.80 7.44
CA ILE A 11 0.13 10.40 6.03
C ILE A 11 1.46 9.73 5.74
N GLU A 12 2.58 10.26 6.25
CA GLU A 12 3.92 9.68 6.09
C GLU A 12 4.00 8.27 6.71
N ASP A 13 3.49 8.10 7.94
CA ASP A 13 3.41 6.80 8.61
C ASP A 13 2.57 5.80 7.80
N GLN A 14 1.42 6.27 7.29
CA GLN A 14 0.54 5.43 6.49
C GLN A 14 1.19 5.06 5.15
N LEU A 15 1.91 5.97 4.48
CA LEU A 15 2.67 5.67 3.26
C LEU A 15 3.70 4.57 3.48
N ALA A 16 4.45 4.61 4.59
CA ALA A 16 5.41 3.57 4.95
C ALA A 16 4.71 2.21 5.18
N SER A 17 3.54 2.23 5.83
CA SER A 17 2.71 1.04 6.06
C SER A 17 2.19 0.44 4.76
N GLU A 18 1.61 1.25 3.87
CA GLU A 18 1.11 0.81 2.57
C GLU A 18 2.24 0.21 1.71
N GLN A 19 3.40 0.87 1.65
CA GLN A 19 4.56 0.37 0.93
C GLN A 19 5.04 -1.00 1.48
N THR A 20 5.03 -1.16 2.80
CA THR A 20 5.35 -2.44 3.45
C THR A 20 4.35 -3.54 3.06
N MET A 21 3.06 -3.19 2.97
CA MET A 21 2.02 -4.14 2.59
C MET A 21 2.09 -4.56 1.13
N VAL A 22 2.31 -3.62 0.22
CA VAL A 22 2.54 -3.91 -1.20
C VAL A 22 3.70 -4.90 -1.37
N THR A 23 4.84 -4.63 -0.71
CA THR A 23 6.03 -5.49 -0.80
C THR A 23 5.76 -6.89 -0.26
N LYS A 24 5.14 -7.01 0.92
CA LYS A 24 4.82 -8.31 1.52
C LYS A 24 3.86 -9.13 0.65
N LEU A 25 2.81 -8.51 0.12
CA LEU A 25 1.81 -9.20 -0.69
C LEU A 25 2.38 -9.66 -2.04
N LYS A 26 3.22 -8.84 -2.69
CA LYS A 26 3.95 -9.26 -3.90
C LYS A 26 4.90 -10.42 -3.61
N ALA A 27 5.60 -10.42 -2.48
CA ALA A 27 6.45 -11.53 -2.07
C ALA A 27 5.62 -12.81 -1.83
N TYR A 28 4.46 -12.70 -1.17
CA TYR A 28 3.58 -13.85 -0.95
C TYR A 28 2.99 -14.40 -2.25
N ALA A 29 2.58 -13.54 -3.18
CA ALA A 29 2.12 -13.97 -4.50
C ALA A 29 3.17 -14.85 -5.22
N GLN A 30 4.45 -14.48 -5.11
CA GLN A 30 5.57 -15.25 -5.67
C GLN A 30 5.82 -16.60 -4.95
N LEU A 31 5.53 -16.66 -3.65
CA LEU A 31 5.70 -17.87 -2.84
C LEU A 31 4.50 -18.83 -2.96
N CYS A 32 3.33 -18.34 -3.37
CA CYS A 32 2.14 -19.16 -3.56
C CYS A 32 2.24 -20.02 -4.83
N THR A 33 2.03 -21.33 -4.66
CA THR A 33 1.87 -22.29 -5.77
C THR A 33 0.42 -22.35 -6.28
N ASP A 34 -0.55 -22.14 -5.39
CA ASP A 34 -1.97 -22.05 -5.73
C ASP A 34 -2.27 -20.75 -6.49
N GLN A 35 -2.88 -20.89 -7.67
CA GLN A 35 -3.17 -19.77 -8.57
C GLN A 35 -4.21 -18.80 -7.99
N VAL A 36 -5.19 -19.29 -7.24
CA VAL A 36 -6.24 -18.45 -6.62
C VAL A 36 -5.64 -17.64 -5.48
N LEU A 37 -4.77 -18.24 -4.66
CA LEU A 37 -4.08 -17.52 -3.59
C LEU A 37 -3.12 -16.46 -4.15
N ARG A 38 -2.38 -16.78 -5.21
CA ARG A 38 -1.53 -15.82 -5.92
C ARG A 38 -2.35 -14.62 -6.39
N GLN A 39 -3.45 -14.85 -7.10
CA GLN A 39 -4.30 -13.78 -7.60
C GLN A 39 -4.84 -12.90 -6.45
N LYS A 40 -5.26 -13.51 -5.34
CA LYS A 40 -5.72 -12.75 -4.16
C LYS A 40 -4.61 -11.87 -3.57
N CYS A 41 -3.38 -12.37 -3.50
CA CYS A 41 -2.23 -11.58 -3.06
C CYS A 41 -1.95 -10.41 -4.02
N ASP A 42 -1.99 -10.65 -5.33
CA ASP A 42 -1.79 -9.61 -6.34
C ASP A 42 -2.88 -8.53 -6.29
N ASP A 43 -4.15 -8.94 -6.21
CA ASP A 43 -5.29 -8.02 -6.08
C ASP A 43 -5.18 -7.17 -4.81
N ALA A 44 -4.76 -7.77 -3.69
CA ALA A 44 -4.53 -7.06 -2.45
C ALA A 44 -3.36 -6.06 -2.59
N ALA A 45 -2.25 -6.47 -3.21
CA ALA A 45 -1.12 -5.58 -3.45
C ALA A 45 -1.51 -4.37 -4.32
N GLN A 46 -2.35 -4.57 -5.35
CA GLN A 46 -2.86 -3.48 -6.18
C GLN A 46 -3.75 -2.51 -5.40
N LYS A 47 -4.58 -3.00 -4.47
CA LYS A 47 -5.39 -2.14 -3.59
C LYS A 47 -4.50 -1.26 -2.69
N HIS A 48 -3.51 -1.86 -2.04
CA HIS A 48 -2.55 -1.12 -1.21
C HIS A 48 -1.73 -0.11 -2.04
N GLN A 49 -1.34 -0.45 -3.27
CA GLN A 49 -0.70 0.51 -4.18
C GLN A 49 -1.62 1.69 -4.49
N SER A 50 -2.90 1.43 -4.75
CA SER A 50 -3.89 2.48 -5.02
C SER A 50 -4.09 3.40 -3.80
N HIS A 51 -4.03 2.86 -2.58
CA HIS A 51 -4.06 3.67 -1.36
C HIS A 51 -2.80 4.53 -1.22
N PHE A 52 -1.62 3.95 -1.46
CA PHE A 52 -0.34 4.66 -1.45
C PHE A 52 -0.36 5.84 -2.45
N ASP A 53 -0.77 5.59 -3.69
CA ASP A 53 -0.82 6.61 -4.74
C ASP A 53 -1.77 7.75 -4.36
N ARG A 54 -2.91 7.42 -3.72
CA ARG A 54 -3.87 8.41 -3.23
C ARG A 54 -3.30 9.24 -2.08
N LEU A 55 -2.58 8.62 -1.14
CA LEU A 55 -1.93 9.32 -0.04
C LEU A 55 -0.82 10.25 -0.54
N MET A 56 -0.05 9.80 -1.52
CA MET A 56 0.96 10.62 -2.20
C MET A 56 0.34 11.82 -2.90
N GLY A 57 -0.87 11.67 -3.44
CA GLY A 57 -1.66 12.76 -4.02
C GLY A 57 -2.09 13.84 -3.02
N PHE A 58 -2.04 13.59 -1.70
CA PHE A 58 -2.26 14.63 -0.70
C PHE A 58 -0.98 15.41 -0.33
N LEU A 59 0.19 14.89 -0.70
CA LEU A 59 1.50 15.51 -0.41
C LEU A 59 2.08 16.32 -1.58
N ASN A 60 1.48 16.20 -2.78
CA ASN A 60 1.85 16.93 -3.99
C ASN A 60 0.89 18.11 -4.24
#